data_AF-A0A353D0X2-F1
#
_entry.id   AF-A0A353D0X2-F1
#
_cell.length_a   1.000
_cell.length_b   1.000
_cell.length_c   1.000
_cell.angle_alpha   90.00
_cell.angle_beta   90.00
_cell.angle_gamma   90.00
#
_symmetry.space_group_name_H-M   'P 1'
#
loop_
_entity.id
_entity.type
_entity.pdbx_description
1 polymer ?
#
loop_
_entity_poly.entity_id
_entity_poly.type
_entity_poly.pdbx_seq_one_letter_code
_entity_poly.pdbx_strand_id
1 'polypeptide(L)'
;WERARKKATKRIHDVAVELLDIYARRAARKGHAYTAPQEDYRAFASTFPFEETPDQEEAIRVVLDDMESGMPMDRLVCGDVGFGKTEVAMRAAFLAAQDGKQVAILVPTTLLAQQHYQNFCDRFSEWPIRIELLSRFRSGKQTDSILSALQAGTVDIVVGTHKLLQPAVKFKRLGLMIIDEEHRFGVRQKESIKNLRSEIDILTLTATPIPRTLNMSLSGMRDLSIIGTPPAHRLAIKTFVCEWD
;
A
#
# COMPACT_ATOMS: atom_id res chain seq x y z
N TRP A 1 30.21 -19.58 17.10
CA TRP A 1 30.29 -18.55 16.04
C TRP A 1 30.12 -19.12 14.63
N GLU A 2 30.94 -20.08 14.19
CA GLU A 2 30.88 -20.63 12.82
C GLU A 2 29.54 -21.26 12.42
N ARG A 3 28.92 -22.05 13.32
CA ARG A 3 27.57 -22.62 13.07
C ARG A 3 26.52 -21.53 12.88
N ALA A 4 26.60 -20.44 13.63
CA ALA A 4 25.71 -19.29 13.49
C ALA A 4 25.94 -18.58 12.16
N ARG A 5 27.21 -18.38 11.76
CA ARG A 5 27.59 -17.80 10.46
C ARG A 5 27.07 -18.65 9.29
N LYS A 6 27.30 -19.97 9.31
CA LYS A 6 26.82 -20.89 8.26
C LYS A 6 25.29 -20.90 8.16
N LYS A 7 24.58 -20.86 9.30
CA LYS A 7 23.12 -20.74 9.35
C LYS A 7 22.62 -19.40 8.81
N ALA A 8 23.35 -18.30 9.07
CA ALA A 8 23.04 -16.98 8.54
C ALA A 8 23.24 -16.93 7.02
N THR A 9 24.38 -17.42 6.51
CA THR A 9 24.65 -17.47 5.06
C THR A 9 23.61 -18.31 4.32
N LYS A 10 23.23 -19.47 4.86
CA LYS A 10 22.16 -20.29 4.28
C LYS A 10 20.84 -19.53 4.21
N ARG A 11 20.44 -18.87 5.30
CA ARG A 11 19.22 -18.04 5.31
C ARG A 11 19.25 -16.88 4.33
N ILE A 12 20.41 -16.23 4.14
CA ILE A 12 20.58 -15.16 3.15
C ILE A 12 20.36 -15.71 1.74
N HIS A 13 20.96 -16.86 1.44
CA HIS A 13 20.79 -17.53 0.14
C HIS A 13 19.35 -17.94 -0.10
N ASP A 14 18.69 -18.58 0.88
CA ASP A 14 17.29 -19.01 0.77
C ASP A 14 16.37 -17.81 0.48
N VAL A 15 16.57 -16.67 1.16
CA VAL A 15 15.81 -15.44 0.91
C VAL A 15 16.10 -14.85 -0.47
N ALA A 16 17.35 -14.86 -0.92
CA ALA A 16 17.71 -14.33 -2.25
C ALA A 16 17.07 -15.15 -3.38
N VAL A 17 17.10 -16.47 -3.29
CA VAL A 17 16.44 -17.38 -4.25
C VAL A 17 14.95 -17.11 -4.31
N GLU A 18 14.33 -16.95 -3.14
CA GLU A 18 12.88 -16.73 -3.05
C GLU A 18 12.45 -15.37 -3.61
N LEU A 19 13.24 -14.32 -3.39
CA LEU A 19 13.00 -13.01 -4.02
C LEU A 19 13.16 -13.09 -5.53
N LEU A 20 14.20 -13.75 -6.03
CA LEU A 20 14.42 -13.95 -7.46
C LEU A 20 13.26 -14.68 -8.12
N ASP A 21 12.70 -15.71 -7.49
CA ASP A 21 11.52 -16.43 -8.00
C ASP A 21 10.29 -15.51 -8.12
N ILE A 22 10.06 -14.62 -7.14
CA ILE A 22 8.97 -13.64 -7.20
C ILE A 22 9.15 -12.68 -8.36
N TYR A 23 10.36 -12.14 -8.56
CA TYR A 23 10.63 -11.21 -9.66
C TYR A 23 10.54 -11.90 -11.02
N ALA A 24 11.05 -13.13 -11.15
CA ALA A 24 10.93 -13.91 -12.36
C ALA A 24 9.46 -14.16 -12.73
N ARG A 25 8.62 -14.53 -11.74
CA ARG A 25 7.18 -14.71 -11.94
C ARG A 25 6.48 -13.42 -12.34
N ARG A 26 6.87 -12.28 -11.76
CA ARG A 26 6.30 -10.96 -12.08
C ARG A 26 6.68 -10.50 -13.48
N ALA A 27 7.94 -10.61 -13.85
CA ALA A 27 8.42 -10.25 -15.20
C ALA A 27 7.80 -11.13 -16.30
N ALA A 28 7.49 -12.40 -15.97
CA ALA A 28 6.83 -13.31 -16.90
C ALA A 28 5.31 -13.10 -17.00
N ARG A 29 4.68 -12.42 -16.02
CA ARG A 29 3.23 -12.24 -15.96
C ARG A 29 2.84 -10.90 -16.58
N LYS A 30 1.82 -10.93 -17.44
CA LYS A 30 1.11 -9.70 -17.83
C LYS A 30 0.20 -9.30 -16.67
N GLY A 31 0.48 -8.15 -16.07
CA GLY A 31 -0.39 -7.50 -15.09
C GLY A 31 -1.58 -6.84 -15.77
N HIS A 32 -2.23 -5.94 -15.04
CA HIS A 32 -3.31 -5.12 -15.55
C HIS A 32 -2.76 -3.73 -15.85
N ALA A 33 -2.86 -3.27 -17.10
CA ALA A 33 -2.52 -1.90 -17.47
C ALA A 33 -3.73 -1.01 -17.19
N TYR A 34 -3.62 -0.11 -16.22
CA TYR A 34 -4.69 0.83 -15.90
C TYR A 34 -4.82 1.88 -17.00
N THR A 35 -6.05 2.34 -17.24
CA THR A 35 -6.30 3.42 -18.18
C THR A 35 -5.68 4.72 -17.66
N ALA A 36 -4.93 5.42 -18.51
CA ALA A 36 -4.26 6.66 -18.13
C ALA A 36 -5.24 7.69 -17.53
N PRO A 37 -4.82 8.47 -16.51
CA PRO A 37 -5.61 9.52 -15.88
C PRO A 37 -6.33 10.46 -16.85
N GLN A 38 -7.66 10.50 -16.75
CA GLN A 38 -8.53 11.37 -17.55
C GLN A 38 -9.06 12.56 -16.74
N GLU A 39 -10.11 13.22 -17.23
CA GLU A 39 -10.75 14.38 -16.58
C GLU A 39 -11.20 14.10 -15.15
N ASP A 40 -11.82 12.95 -14.90
CA ASP A 40 -12.26 12.57 -13.55
C ASP A 40 -11.10 12.45 -12.56
N TYR A 41 -9.95 11.92 -13.00
CA TYR A 41 -8.77 11.88 -12.15
C TYR A 41 -8.26 13.29 -11.83
N ARG A 42 -8.26 14.19 -12.82
CA ARG A 42 -7.85 15.59 -12.61
C ARG A 42 -8.82 16.30 -11.66
N ALA A 43 -10.11 16.07 -11.80
CA ALA A 43 -11.13 16.56 -10.88
C ALA A 43 -10.88 16.02 -9.46
N PHE A 44 -10.66 14.71 -9.31
CA PHE A 44 -10.31 14.11 -8.02
C PHE A 44 -9.03 14.71 -7.42
N ALA A 45 -7.97 14.87 -8.22
CA ALA A 45 -6.72 15.47 -7.77
C ALA A 45 -6.91 16.92 -7.32
N SER A 46 -7.75 17.70 -8.03
CA SER A 46 -8.02 19.11 -7.72
C SER A 46 -8.77 19.36 -6.41
N THR A 47 -9.48 18.35 -5.88
CA THR A 47 -10.13 18.48 -4.56
C THR A 47 -9.14 18.27 -3.40
N PHE A 48 -7.86 18.00 -3.67
CA PHE A 48 -6.84 17.96 -2.63
C PHE A 48 -6.58 19.39 -2.13
N PRO A 49 -6.77 19.68 -0.82
CA PRO A 49 -6.79 21.05 -0.32
C PRO A 49 -5.39 21.65 -0.07
N PHE A 50 -4.32 20.94 -0.44
CA PHE A 50 -2.94 21.36 -0.25
C PHE A 50 -2.20 21.34 -1.59
N GLU A 51 -1.19 22.18 -1.71
CA GLU A 51 -0.25 22.11 -2.83
C GLU A 51 0.74 20.98 -2.60
N GLU A 52 0.93 20.14 -3.62
CA GLU A 52 1.89 19.04 -3.57
C GLU A 52 3.33 19.55 -3.53
N THR A 53 4.19 18.83 -2.80
CA THR A 53 5.63 19.06 -2.90
C THR A 53 6.21 18.38 -4.14
N PRO A 54 7.37 18.81 -4.67
CA PRO A 54 8.00 18.15 -5.82
C PRO A 54 8.22 16.65 -5.61
N ASP A 55 8.57 16.23 -4.39
CA ASP A 55 8.73 14.80 -4.08
C ASP A 55 7.40 14.04 -4.06
N GLN A 56 6.30 14.71 -3.68
CA GLN A 56 4.95 14.12 -3.75
C GLN A 56 4.51 13.97 -5.20
N GLU A 57 4.66 15.02 -6.02
CA GLU A 57 4.34 14.97 -7.46
C GLU A 57 5.10 13.85 -8.15
N GLU A 58 6.41 13.73 -7.89
CA GLU A 58 7.23 12.67 -8.45
C GLU A 58 6.78 11.29 -7.97
N ALA A 59 6.50 11.12 -6.67
CA ALA A 59 6.00 9.86 -6.14
C ALA A 59 4.64 9.47 -6.76
N ILE A 60 3.75 10.43 -6.97
CA ILE A 60 2.46 10.23 -7.63
C ILE A 60 2.67 9.80 -9.08
N ARG A 61 3.44 10.58 -9.85
CA ARG A 61 3.72 10.31 -11.27
C ARG A 61 4.27 8.91 -11.47
N VAL A 62 5.29 8.55 -10.70
CA VAL A 62 5.95 7.24 -10.83
C VAL A 62 5.00 6.09 -10.43
N VAL A 63 4.14 6.27 -9.43
CA VAL A 63 3.11 5.26 -9.09
C VAL A 63 2.11 5.08 -10.24
N LEU A 64 1.70 6.17 -10.91
CA LEU A 64 0.78 6.09 -12.05
C LEU A 64 1.46 5.43 -13.25
N ASP A 65 2.70 5.81 -13.56
CA ASP A 65 3.49 5.21 -14.64
C ASP A 65 3.63 3.69 -14.46
N ASP A 66 3.90 3.23 -13.23
CA ASP A 66 3.96 1.81 -12.92
C ASP A 66 2.62 1.10 -13.15
N MET A 67 1.52 1.70 -12.72
CA MET A 67 0.16 1.16 -12.90
C MET A 67 -0.23 1.10 -14.39
N GLU A 68 0.22 2.05 -15.21
CA GLU A 68 -0.06 2.06 -16.66
C GLU A 68 0.79 1.04 -17.44
N SER A 69 1.94 0.62 -16.91
CA SER A 69 2.92 -0.21 -17.61
C SER A 69 2.41 -1.62 -18.00
N GLY A 70 1.35 -2.10 -17.35
CA GLY A 70 0.85 -3.47 -17.51
C GLY A 70 1.75 -4.54 -16.91
N MET A 71 2.85 -4.17 -16.24
CA MET A 71 3.59 -5.06 -15.34
C MET A 71 3.04 -4.90 -13.92
N PRO A 72 2.94 -5.97 -13.12
CA PRO A 72 2.55 -5.81 -11.72
C PRO A 72 3.50 -4.82 -11.02
N MET A 73 2.95 -3.83 -10.31
CA MET A 73 3.70 -2.85 -9.50
C MET A 73 4.07 -3.44 -8.13
N ASP A 74 5.27 -3.14 -7.61
CA ASP A 74 5.68 -3.42 -6.21
C ASP A 74 6.56 -2.28 -5.72
N ARG A 75 5.89 -1.19 -5.37
CA ARG A 75 6.53 0.05 -4.99
C ARG A 75 6.46 0.27 -3.49
N LEU A 76 7.56 0.81 -2.95
CA LEU A 76 7.62 1.35 -1.59
C LEU A 76 7.66 2.88 -1.65
N VAL A 77 6.68 3.53 -1.05
CA VAL A 77 6.69 4.98 -0.80
C VAL A 77 7.10 5.22 0.64
N CYS A 78 8.22 5.91 0.80
CA CYS A 78 8.81 6.23 2.09
C CYS A 78 8.76 7.75 2.32
N GLY A 79 8.33 8.19 3.49
CA GLY A 79 8.37 9.60 3.87
C GLY A 79 7.86 9.77 5.29
N ASP A 80 8.21 10.84 6.00
CA ASP A 80 7.83 11.01 7.41
C ASP A 80 6.29 11.07 7.58
N VAL A 81 5.81 10.81 8.81
CA VAL A 81 4.40 10.96 9.19
C VAL A 81 3.92 12.34 8.78
N GLY A 82 2.87 12.47 7.99
CA GLY A 82 2.36 13.76 7.52
C GLY A 82 3.00 14.32 6.25
N PHE A 83 3.91 13.60 5.58
CA PHE A 83 4.47 14.01 4.27
C PHE A 83 3.57 13.62 3.09
N GLY A 84 2.27 13.40 3.29
CA GLY A 84 1.32 13.17 2.19
C GLY A 84 1.36 11.78 1.53
N LYS A 85 1.98 10.76 2.14
CA LYS A 85 1.94 9.36 1.64
C LYS A 85 0.52 8.86 1.38
N THR A 86 -0.44 9.28 2.20
CA THR A 86 -1.85 8.91 2.07
C THR A 86 -2.46 9.45 0.78
N GLU A 87 -2.07 10.64 0.31
CA GLU A 87 -2.58 11.20 -0.95
C GLU A 87 -2.07 10.39 -2.15
N VAL A 88 -0.81 9.95 -2.15
CA VAL A 88 -0.27 9.02 -3.17
C VAL A 88 -1.14 7.76 -3.25
N ALA A 89 -1.48 7.17 -2.10
CA ALA A 89 -2.31 5.98 -2.01
C ALA A 89 -3.76 6.23 -2.44
N MET A 90 -4.33 7.39 -2.10
CA MET A 90 -5.69 7.77 -2.50
C MET A 90 -5.80 7.94 -4.03
N ARG A 91 -4.80 8.57 -4.67
CA ARG A 91 -4.73 8.71 -6.13
C ARG A 91 -4.59 7.38 -6.86
N ALA A 92 -3.73 6.49 -6.35
CA ALA A 92 -3.60 5.12 -6.88
C ALA A 92 -4.92 4.33 -6.73
N ALA A 93 -5.57 4.44 -5.57
CA ALA A 93 -6.86 3.79 -5.31
C ALA A 93 -7.96 4.33 -6.23
N PHE A 94 -7.98 5.64 -6.48
CA PHE A 94 -8.93 6.27 -7.39
C PHE A 94 -8.78 5.74 -8.81
N LEU A 95 -7.55 5.72 -9.34
CA LEU A 95 -7.25 5.17 -10.66
C LEU A 95 -7.72 3.71 -10.77
N ALA A 96 -7.42 2.90 -9.76
CA ALA A 96 -7.80 1.50 -9.76
C ALA A 96 -9.32 1.29 -9.70
N ALA A 97 -10.03 2.08 -8.88
CA ALA A 97 -11.48 2.01 -8.77
C ALA A 97 -12.20 2.49 -10.04
N GLN A 98 -11.71 3.55 -10.68
CA GLN A 98 -12.18 4.05 -11.99
C GLN A 98 -12.12 2.98 -13.06
N ASP A 99 -11.02 2.22 -13.10
CA ASP A 99 -10.84 1.13 -14.06
C ASP A 99 -11.59 -0.17 -13.65
N GLY A 100 -12.51 -0.03 -12.68
CA GLY A 100 -13.34 -1.11 -12.19
C GLY A 100 -12.59 -2.18 -11.41
N LYS A 101 -11.38 -1.93 -10.91
CA LYS A 101 -10.68 -2.88 -10.03
C LYS A 101 -11.02 -2.63 -8.56
N GLN A 102 -11.01 -3.70 -7.78
CA GLN A 102 -11.15 -3.59 -6.33
C GLN A 102 -9.80 -3.24 -5.71
N VAL A 103 -9.83 -2.42 -4.67
CA VAL A 103 -8.68 -1.98 -3.89
C VAL A 103 -8.77 -2.49 -2.46
N ALA A 104 -7.69 -3.09 -1.96
CA ALA A 104 -7.58 -3.52 -0.57
C ALA A 104 -6.54 -2.67 0.17
N ILE A 105 -6.96 -1.96 1.22
CA ILE A 105 -6.08 -1.18 2.08
C ILE A 105 -5.87 -1.94 3.38
N LEU A 106 -4.66 -2.48 3.54
CA LEU A 106 -4.25 -3.33 4.64
C LEU A 106 -3.44 -2.53 5.67
N VAL A 107 -3.94 -2.48 6.91
CA VAL A 107 -3.32 -1.71 7.99
C VAL A 107 -3.16 -2.54 9.27
N PRO A 108 -2.18 -2.26 10.15
CA PRO A 108 -1.83 -3.19 11.22
C PRO A 108 -2.78 -3.12 12.42
N THR A 109 -3.50 -2.00 12.61
CA THR A 109 -4.36 -1.80 13.78
C THR A 109 -5.77 -1.38 13.39
N THR A 110 -6.72 -1.67 14.27
CA THR A 110 -8.13 -1.31 14.07
C THR A 110 -8.37 0.21 14.15
N LEU A 111 -7.52 0.93 14.87
CA LEU A 111 -7.54 2.39 14.92
C LEU A 111 -7.13 2.99 13.57
N LEU A 112 -6.00 2.53 13.01
CA LEU A 112 -5.57 2.96 11.68
C LEU A 112 -6.61 2.58 10.62
N ALA A 113 -7.27 1.42 10.75
CA ALA A 113 -8.32 1.02 9.81
C ALA A 113 -9.50 1.97 9.84
N GLN A 114 -9.91 2.42 11.02
CA GLN A 114 -10.98 3.41 11.16
C GLN A 114 -10.56 4.78 10.61
N GLN A 115 -9.32 5.21 10.87
CA GLN A 115 -8.79 6.48 10.37
C GLN A 115 -8.71 6.50 8.84
N HIS A 116 -8.13 5.47 8.23
CA HIS A 116 -8.09 5.34 6.78
C HIS A 116 -9.50 5.25 6.20
N TYR A 117 -10.39 4.46 6.78
CA TYR A 117 -11.78 4.40 6.32
C TYR A 117 -12.46 5.77 6.31
N GLN A 118 -12.35 6.54 7.40
CA GLN A 118 -12.93 7.88 7.48
C GLN A 118 -12.31 8.81 6.43
N ASN A 119 -10.98 8.87 6.36
CA ASN A 119 -10.28 9.72 5.40
C ASN A 119 -10.65 9.38 3.94
N PHE A 120 -10.77 8.09 3.62
CA PHE A 120 -11.20 7.66 2.29
C PHE A 120 -12.67 8.01 2.04
N CYS A 121 -13.58 7.78 2.99
CA CYS A 121 -14.98 8.18 2.82
C CYS A 121 -15.13 9.69 2.58
N ASP A 122 -14.39 10.51 3.33
CA ASP A 122 -14.43 11.96 3.19
C ASP A 122 -13.86 12.40 1.83
N ARG A 123 -12.68 11.88 1.46
CA ARG A 123 -11.98 12.20 0.20
C ARG A 123 -12.75 11.76 -1.05
N PHE A 124 -13.52 10.68 -0.96
CA PHE A 124 -14.28 10.07 -2.07
C PHE A 124 -15.78 10.41 -2.02
N SER A 125 -16.20 11.35 -1.16
CA SER A 125 -17.62 11.64 -0.91
C SER A 125 -18.41 12.09 -2.15
N GLU A 126 -17.74 12.74 -3.10
CA GLU A 126 -18.34 13.20 -4.37
C GLU A 126 -18.31 12.13 -5.48
N TRP A 127 -17.78 10.94 -5.19
CA TRP A 127 -17.55 9.89 -6.17
C TRP A 127 -18.43 8.66 -5.89
N PRO A 128 -18.96 7.99 -6.93
CA PRO A 128 -19.78 6.80 -6.79
C PRO A 128 -18.93 5.54 -6.49
N ILE A 129 -18.00 5.64 -5.52
CA ILE A 129 -17.07 4.59 -5.13
C ILE A 129 -17.49 4.06 -3.76
N ARG A 130 -17.86 2.77 -3.71
CA ARG A 130 -18.27 2.15 -2.46
C ARG A 130 -17.07 1.72 -1.63
N ILE A 131 -16.91 2.37 -0.48
CA ILE A 131 -15.86 2.09 0.50
C ILE A 131 -16.44 1.34 1.69
N GLU A 132 -15.82 0.24 2.11
CA GLU A 132 -16.23 -0.55 3.29
C GLU A 132 -15.07 -0.74 4.28
N LEU A 133 -15.42 -0.95 5.55
CA LEU A 133 -14.47 -1.22 6.62
C LEU A 133 -14.62 -2.65 7.13
N LEU A 134 -13.59 -3.47 6.97
CA LEU A 134 -13.49 -4.81 7.55
C LEU A 134 -12.61 -4.79 8.81
N SER A 135 -13.22 -4.58 9.97
CA SER A 135 -12.53 -4.51 11.26
C SER A 135 -13.17 -5.39 12.33
N ARG A 136 -12.64 -5.34 13.56
CA ARG A 136 -13.26 -6.00 14.73
C ARG A 136 -14.51 -5.28 15.23
N PHE A 137 -14.73 -4.03 14.81
CA PHE A 137 -15.85 -3.20 15.27
C PHE A 137 -17.12 -3.40 14.44
N ARG A 138 -17.06 -4.16 13.34
CA ARG A 138 -18.24 -4.59 12.59
C ARG A 138 -18.89 -5.81 13.25
N SER A 139 -20.22 -5.85 13.24
CA SER A 139 -20.97 -7.03 13.66
C SER A 139 -20.78 -8.19 12.67
N GLY A 140 -21.14 -9.41 13.08
CA GLY A 140 -21.10 -10.59 12.20
C GLY A 140 -21.91 -10.36 10.92
N LYS A 141 -23.17 -9.92 11.06
CA LYS A 141 -24.05 -9.62 9.92
C LYS A 141 -23.47 -8.57 8.96
N GLN A 142 -22.85 -7.52 9.48
CA GLN A 142 -22.16 -6.51 8.66
C GLN A 142 -20.97 -7.11 7.93
N THR A 143 -20.17 -7.91 8.64
CA THR A 143 -19.00 -8.60 8.07
C THR A 143 -19.43 -9.52 6.91
N ASP A 144 -20.44 -10.36 7.11
CA ASP A 144 -20.93 -11.30 6.09
C ASP A 144 -21.48 -10.56 4.86
N SER A 145 -22.17 -9.44 5.08
CA SER A 145 -22.64 -8.58 4.00
C SER A 145 -21.48 -7.97 3.20
N ILE A 146 -20.42 -7.51 3.86
CA ILE A 146 -19.24 -6.94 3.19
C ILE A 146 -18.51 -8.04 2.40
N LEU A 147 -18.34 -9.23 2.97
CA LEU A 147 -17.69 -10.36 2.28
C LEU A 147 -18.47 -10.77 1.02
N SER A 148 -19.80 -10.85 1.12
CA SER A 148 -20.66 -11.14 -0.03
C SER A 148 -20.55 -10.05 -1.10
N ALA A 149 -20.51 -8.78 -0.68
CA ALA A 149 -20.40 -7.63 -1.58
C ALA A 149 -19.01 -7.54 -2.25
N LEU A 150 -17.94 -7.95 -1.56
CA LEU A 150 -16.59 -8.08 -2.13
C LEU A 150 -16.55 -9.17 -3.21
N GLN A 151 -17.16 -10.33 -2.94
CA GLN A 151 -17.25 -11.43 -3.90
C GLN A 151 -18.14 -11.09 -5.11
N ALA A 152 -19.20 -10.30 -4.90
CA ALA A 152 -20.04 -9.78 -5.98
C ALA A 152 -19.33 -8.68 -6.80
N GLY A 153 -18.30 -8.05 -6.24
CA GLY A 153 -17.58 -6.92 -6.83
C GLY A 153 -18.38 -5.61 -6.80
N THR A 154 -19.25 -5.45 -5.79
CA THR A 154 -20.01 -4.21 -5.56
C THR A 154 -19.33 -3.27 -4.56
N VAL A 155 -18.29 -3.75 -3.86
CA VAL A 155 -17.40 -2.92 -3.03
C VAL A 155 -16.15 -2.65 -3.83
N ASP A 156 -15.85 -1.37 -4.03
CA ASP A 156 -14.70 -0.93 -4.84
C ASP A 156 -13.44 -0.83 -3.98
N ILE A 157 -13.55 -0.28 -2.77
CA ILE A 157 -12.43 -0.15 -1.84
C ILE A 157 -12.80 -0.79 -0.51
N VAL A 158 -11.92 -1.62 0.03
CA VAL A 158 -12.05 -2.13 1.40
C VAL A 158 -10.84 -1.75 2.23
N VAL A 159 -11.09 -1.12 3.36
CA VAL A 159 -10.09 -0.86 4.39
C VAL A 159 -10.21 -1.93 5.45
N GLY A 160 -9.11 -2.54 5.86
CA GLY A 160 -9.16 -3.58 6.87
C GLY A 160 -7.82 -3.93 7.48
N THR A 161 -7.91 -4.71 8.54
CA THR A 161 -6.72 -5.27 9.19
C THR A 161 -6.33 -6.60 8.54
N HIS A 162 -5.48 -7.37 9.21
CA HIS A 162 -5.15 -8.75 8.84
C HIS A 162 -6.36 -9.67 8.57
N LYS A 163 -7.59 -9.29 8.97
CA LYS A 163 -8.81 -9.98 8.54
C LYS A 163 -8.92 -10.08 7.02
N LEU A 164 -8.43 -9.09 6.26
CA LEU A 164 -8.41 -9.11 4.79
C LEU A 164 -7.56 -10.24 4.20
N LEU A 165 -6.59 -10.76 4.95
CA LEU A 165 -5.71 -11.84 4.52
C LEU A 165 -6.29 -13.23 4.83
N GLN A 166 -7.48 -13.31 5.43
CA GLN A 166 -8.10 -14.58 5.75
C GLN A 166 -8.64 -15.25 4.48
N PRO A 167 -8.57 -16.60 4.36
CA PRO A 167 -9.02 -17.32 3.17
C PRO A 167 -10.49 -17.09 2.78
N ALA A 168 -11.32 -16.69 3.75
CA ALA A 168 -12.74 -16.38 3.56
C ALA A 168 -12.97 -15.09 2.74
N VAL A 169 -11.98 -14.20 2.67
CA VAL A 169 -12.09 -12.97 1.88
C VAL A 169 -11.82 -13.30 0.42
N LYS A 170 -12.85 -13.20 -0.41
CA LYS A 170 -12.79 -13.42 -1.86
C LYS A 170 -13.13 -12.14 -2.58
N PHE A 171 -12.18 -11.66 -3.37
CA PHE A 171 -12.38 -10.53 -4.27
C PHE A 171 -12.80 -11.05 -5.64
N LYS A 172 -13.70 -10.32 -6.31
CA LYS A 172 -14.05 -10.61 -7.71
C LYS A 172 -12.93 -10.20 -8.67
N ARG A 173 -12.31 -9.04 -8.41
CA ARG A 173 -11.35 -8.39 -9.31
C ARG A 173 -10.39 -7.47 -8.57
N LEU A 174 -9.70 -8.01 -7.55
CA LEU A 174 -8.64 -7.29 -6.84
C LEU A 174 -7.55 -6.88 -7.84
N GLY A 175 -7.28 -5.58 -7.93
CA GLY A 175 -6.23 -5.04 -8.81
C GLY A 175 -5.10 -4.36 -8.06
N LEU A 176 -5.40 -3.74 -6.91
CA LEU A 176 -4.42 -3.00 -6.11
C LEU A 176 -4.53 -3.35 -4.63
N MET A 177 -3.40 -3.61 -3.99
CA MET A 177 -3.27 -3.73 -2.55
C MET A 177 -2.33 -2.65 -2.01
N ILE A 178 -2.87 -1.80 -1.14
CA ILE A 178 -2.12 -0.76 -0.42
C ILE A 178 -1.82 -1.29 0.98
N ILE A 179 -0.56 -1.24 1.38
CA ILE A 179 -0.11 -1.76 2.68
C ILE A 179 0.51 -0.61 3.46
N ASP A 180 -0.11 -0.22 4.57
CA ASP A 180 0.44 0.80 5.46
C ASP A 180 1.18 0.15 6.63
N GLU A 181 2.34 0.67 6.97
CA GLU A 181 3.19 0.19 8.06
C GLU A 181 3.46 -1.33 8.02
N GLU A 182 3.90 -1.84 6.86
CA GLU A 182 4.21 -3.26 6.59
C GLU A 182 5.08 -3.90 7.70
N HIS A 183 5.95 -3.10 8.32
CA HIS A 183 6.86 -3.55 9.38
C HIS A 183 6.14 -4.10 10.62
N ARG A 184 4.91 -3.65 10.89
CA ARG A 184 4.08 -4.07 12.03
C ARG A 184 3.37 -5.41 11.82
N PHE A 185 3.38 -5.96 10.61
CA PHE A 185 2.77 -7.26 10.31
C PHE A 185 3.67 -8.43 10.73
N GLY A 186 3.03 -9.47 11.28
CA GLY A 186 3.68 -10.72 11.66
C GLY A 186 4.09 -11.58 10.47
N VAL A 187 4.91 -12.60 10.70
CA VAL A 187 5.50 -13.45 9.65
C VAL A 187 4.41 -14.07 8.76
N ARG A 188 3.39 -14.70 9.34
CA ARG A 188 2.31 -15.34 8.56
C ARG A 188 1.58 -14.37 7.64
N GLN A 189 1.36 -13.13 8.10
CA GLN A 189 0.69 -12.10 7.31
C GLN A 189 1.56 -11.66 6.13
N LYS A 190 2.87 -11.51 6.35
CA LYS A 190 3.85 -11.19 5.30
C LYS A 190 3.92 -12.29 4.25
N GLU A 191 3.86 -13.56 4.63
CA GLU A 191 3.79 -14.67 3.68
C GLU A 191 2.50 -14.65 2.84
N SER A 192 1.33 -14.35 3.45
CA SER A 192 0.08 -14.17 2.70
C SER A 192 0.17 -13.03 1.68
N ILE A 193 0.74 -11.88 2.08
CA ILE A 193 0.96 -10.73 1.19
C ILE A 193 1.90 -11.12 0.04
N LYS A 194 2.96 -11.88 0.34
CA LYS A 194 3.96 -12.30 -0.65
C LYS A 194 3.38 -13.14 -1.78
N ASN A 195 2.44 -14.02 -1.48
CA ASN A 195 1.74 -14.79 -2.52
C ASN A 195 0.97 -13.88 -3.48
N LEU A 196 0.33 -12.83 -2.94
CA LEU A 196 -0.40 -11.83 -3.73
C LEU A 196 0.54 -10.93 -4.55
N ARG A 197 1.79 -10.70 -4.13
CA ARG A 197 2.79 -9.89 -4.87
C ARG A 197 3.03 -10.38 -6.28
N SER A 198 2.83 -11.66 -6.58
CA SER A 198 2.99 -12.15 -7.95
C SER A 198 1.82 -11.83 -8.86
N GLU A 199 0.67 -11.42 -8.30
CA GLU A 199 -0.59 -11.40 -9.04
C GLU A 199 -1.21 -10.02 -9.26
N ILE A 200 -1.00 -9.10 -8.31
CA ILE A 200 -1.63 -7.79 -8.27
C ILE A 200 -0.60 -6.69 -8.02
N ASP A 201 -1.01 -5.45 -8.22
CA ASP A 201 -0.20 -4.30 -7.87
C ASP A 201 -0.16 -4.10 -6.37
N ILE A 202 1.04 -3.83 -5.85
CA ILE A 202 1.26 -3.55 -4.43
C ILE A 202 1.94 -2.20 -4.26
N LEU A 203 1.30 -1.37 -3.46
CA LEU A 203 1.83 -0.10 -2.99
C LEU A 203 2.03 -0.18 -1.48
N THR A 204 3.28 -0.12 -1.03
CA THR A 204 3.58 -0.09 0.41
C THR A 204 3.94 1.31 0.86
N LEU A 205 3.36 1.73 1.98
CA LEU A 205 3.63 3.01 2.63
C LEU A 205 4.40 2.77 3.92
N THR A 206 5.45 3.56 4.16
CA THR A 206 6.19 3.50 5.43
C THR A 206 6.67 4.89 5.85
N ALA A 207 6.58 5.16 7.16
CA ALA A 207 7.22 6.33 7.75
C ALA A 207 8.74 6.18 7.87
N THR A 208 9.22 4.93 8.01
CA THR A 208 10.62 4.62 8.25
C THR A 208 11.19 3.79 7.09
N PRO A 209 12.27 4.24 6.43
CA PRO A 209 12.99 3.37 5.51
C PRO A 209 13.72 2.32 6.34
N ILE A 210 13.17 1.11 6.41
CA ILE A 210 13.83 0.00 7.11
C ILE A 210 15.13 -0.29 6.36
N PRO A 211 16.31 -0.31 7.00
CA PRO A 211 17.60 -0.48 6.32
C PRO A 211 17.65 -1.70 5.39
N ARG A 212 16.95 -2.79 5.75
CA ARG A 212 16.84 -3.99 4.92
C ARG A 212 16.00 -3.79 3.65
N THR A 213 14.90 -3.04 3.74
CA THR A 213 14.04 -2.72 2.59
C THR A 213 14.68 -1.65 1.71
N LEU A 214 15.39 -0.69 2.33
CA LEU A 214 16.25 0.27 1.63
C LEU A 214 17.34 -0.47 0.84
N ASN A 215 18.05 -1.43 1.45
CA ASN A 215 19.10 -2.21 0.80
C ASN A 215 18.57 -3.12 -0.34
N MET A 216 17.33 -3.61 -0.23
CA MET A 216 16.64 -4.34 -1.31
C MET A 216 16.17 -3.41 -2.45
N SER A 217 15.86 -2.15 -2.13
CA SER A 217 15.53 -1.16 -3.16
C SER A 217 16.79 -0.68 -3.88
N LEU A 218 17.88 -0.49 -3.13
CA LEU A 218 19.20 -0.14 -3.65
C LEU A 218 19.84 -1.23 -4.51
N SER A 219 19.40 -2.49 -4.40
CA SER A 219 19.84 -3.59 -5.27
C SER A 219 18.98 -3.77 -6.52
N GLY A 220 18.04 -2.85 -6.79
CA GLY A 220 17.16 -2.88 -7.96
C GLY A 220 16.09 -3.98 -7.91
N MET A 221 15.92 -4.63 -6.75
CA MET A 221 14.83 -5.58 -6.57
C MET A 221 13.51 -4.83 -6.36
N ARG A 222 13.44 -3.83 -5.48
CA ARG A 222 12.18 -3.13 -5.17
C ARG A 222 12.21 -1.67 -5.59
N ASP A 223 11.17 -1.21 -6.26
CA ASP A 223 11.07 0.20 -6.63
C ASP A 223 10.76 1.07 -5.40
N LEU A 224 11.46 2.19 -5.28
CA LEU A 224 11.39 3.09 -4.12
C LEU A 224 11.14 4.53 -4.57
N SER A 225 10.17 5.17 -3.93
CA SER A 225 9.93 6.61 -4.01
C SER A 225 10.12 7.21 -2.61
N ILE A 226 10.94 8.24 -2.50
CA ILE A 226 11.23 8.93 -1.24
C ILE A 226 10.56 10.31 -1.28
N ILE A 227 9.73 10.59 -0.28
CA ILE A 227 9.18 11.90 0.00
C ILE A 227 9.99 12.47 1.17
N GLY A 228 10.90 13.40 0.87
CA GLY A 228 11.80 14.01 1.86
C GLY A 228 11.41 15.44 2.24
N THR A 229 10.67 16.11 1.36
CA THR A 229 10.26 17.50 1.52
C THR A 229 8.99 17.58 2.37
N PRO A 230 9.05 18.21 3.57
CA PRO A 230 7.86 18.41 4.39
C PRO A 230 6.88 19.37 3.69
N PRO A 231 5.55 19.19 3.87
CA PRO A 231 4.57 20.16 3.42
C PRO A 231 4.76 21.54 4.08
N ALA A 232 4.25 22.59 3.42
CA ALA A 232 4.29 23.95 3.93
C ALA A 232 3.74 24.03 5.37
N HIS A 233 4.31 24.94 6.18
CA HIS A 233 3.93 25.19 7.59
C HIS A 233 4.27 24.09 8.62
N ARG A 234 4.94 23.00 8.24
CA ARG A 234 5.42 22.04 9.24
C ARG A 234 6.63 22.59 10.01
N LEU A 235 6.47 22.77 11.31
CA LEU A 235 7.57 23.12 12.21
C LEU A 235 8.33 21.86 12.64
N ALA A 236 9.67 21.94 12.60
CA ALA A 236 10.52 20.88 13.13
C ALA A 236 10.38 20.78 14.66
N ILE A 237 10.26 19.55 15.17
CA ILE A 237 10.25 19.29 16.62
C ILE A 237 11.67 19.53 17.16
N LYS A 238 11.80 20.43 18.14
CA LYS A 238 13.06 20.64 18.87
C LYS A 238 13.21 19.55 19.92
N THR A 239 14.14 18.63 19.70
CA THR A 239 14.42 17.52 20.62
C THR A 239 15.68 17.82 21.43
N PHE A 240 15.60 17.68 22.75
CA PHE A 240 16.71 17.82 23.67
C PHE A 240 17.01 16.47 24.32
N VAL A 241 18.29 16.15 24.49
CA VAL A 241 18.76 14.95 25.22
C VAL A 241 19.35 15.43 26.53
N CYS A 242 18.71 15.07 27.64
CA CYS A 242 19.15 15.44 28.98
C CYS A 242 19.34 14.18 29.82
N GLU A 243 20.18 14.25 30.84
CA GLU A 243 20.21 13.24 31.89
C GLU A 243 18.87 13.23 32.64
N TRP A 244 18.50 12.07 33.17
CA TRP A 244 17.27 11.94 33.95
C TRP A 244 17.48 12.60 35.31
N ASP A 245 16.85 13.75 35.52
CA ASP A 245 16.73 14.43 36.83
C ASP A 245 15.61 13.80 37.68
#